data_AF-A0A7S4PAC3-F1
#
_entry.id   AF-A0A7S4PAC3-F1
#
_cell.length_a   1.000
_cell.length_b   1.000
_cell.length_c   1.000
_cell.angle_alpha   90.00
_cell.angle_beta   90.00
_cell.angle_gamma   90.00
#
_symmetry.space_group_name_H-M   'P 1'
#
loop_
_entity.id
_entity.type
_entity.pdbx_description
1 polymer ?
#
loop_
_entity_poly.entity_id
_entity_poly.type
_entity_poly.pdbx_seq_one_letter_code
_entity_poly.pdbx_strand_id
1 'polypeptide(L)'
;MGAIFAVFSQHRRQISFHVLNLVVSWHFALKMSRLIIFSSVPCAVLSGIFLGKLIDKAWDNITWADPLSQFAPKNRLPKIKTLRWYTRIPTRKFPGIVFSLIVMYTVCSMATHADLFFDHCWESAVAHSQPQIVFHHFDGRKYVLVDDYRDSYEWLRKNTPNDARVCSWWDYGYHLNCLANRTSLADGNTWNHEHIALIGKCLCSPVDESHAIIRHLADYVLLWTGGGADDLAKSPWIARISNKVFDDICPNDPLCSEFRFLPDGSPSSLMEKSTLFSLQNYGDSSDTSQLRGRFEKVFSSKNRLVSIFKVLNVSTGSKEWGQRN
;
A
#
# COMPACT_ATOMS: atom_id res chain seq x y z
N MET A 1 -17.22 -8.99 -20.47
CA MET A 1 -17.32 -9.68 -21.78
C MET A 1 -18.21 -8.93 -22.78
N GLY A 2 -19.46 -8.58 -22.45
CA GLY A 2 -20.38 -7.88 -23.38
C GLY A 2 -19.86 -6.53 -23.92
N ALA A 3 -19.20 -5.73 -23.08
CA ALA A 3 -18.57 -4.47 -23.49
C ALA A 3 -17.49 -4.65 -24.56
N ILE A 4 -16.66 -5.70 -24.44
CA ILE A 4 -15.58 -5.99 -25.38
C ILE A 4 -16.15 -6.40 -26.75
N PHE A 5 -17.20 -7.24 -26.76
CA PHE A 5 -17.87 -7.64 -28.01
C PHE A 5 -18.60 -6.48 -28.71
N ALA A 6 -19.25 -5.59 -27.97
CA ALA A 6 -19.91 -4.40 -28.53
C ALA A 6 -18.92 -3.36 -29.09
N VAL A 7 -17.65 -3.45 -28.71
CA VAL A 7 -16.55 -2.62 -29.21
C VAL A 7 -16.00 -3.16 -30.53
N PHE A 8 -15.84 -4.48 -30.68
CA PHE A 8 -15.33 -5.08 -31.92
C PHE A 8 -16.25 -4.89 -33.13
N SER A 9 -17.53 -4.56 -32.93
CA SER A 9 -18.49 -4.31 -34.02
C SER A 9 -18.36 -2.92 -34.67
N GLN A 10 -17.64 -1.98 -34.04
CA GLN A 10 -17.37 -0.65 -34.60
C GLN A 10 -15.87 -0.39 -34.57
N HIS A 11 -15.21 -0.53 -35.73
CA HIS A 11 -13.77 -0.38 -35.85
C HIS A 11 -13.36 1.11 -35.81
N ARG A 12 -13.36 1.71 -34.61
CA ARG A 12 -12.79 3.04 -34.35
C ARG A 12 -11.48 2.89 -33.58
N ARG A 13 -10.40 3.49 -34.11
CA ARG A 13 -9.04 3.43 -33.54
C ARG A 13 -8.98 3.76 -32.04
N GLN A 14 -9.81 4.68 -31.58
CA GLN A 14 -9.90 5.12 -30.18
C GLN A 14 -10.37 3.99 -29.24
N ILE A 15 -11.32 3.17 -29.66
CA ILE A 15 -11.90 2.13 -28.81
C ILE A 15 -10.97 0.92 -28.72
N SER A 16 -10.26 0.61 -29.81
CA SER A 16 -9.19 -0.39 -29.82
C SER A 16 -8.08 -0.07 -28.82
N PHE A 17 -7.71 1.21 -28.66
CA PHE A 17 -6.75 1.64 -27.64
C PHE A 17 -7.24 1.35 -26.22
N HIS A 18 -8.49 1.69 -25.88
CA HIS A 18 -9.02 1.44 -24.53
C HIS A 18 -9.14 -0.06 -24.20
N VAL A 19 -9.49 -0.90 -25.18
CA VAL A 19 -9.52 -2.35 -24.99
C VAL A 19 -8.12 -2.92 -24.78
N LEU A 20 -7.15 -2.51 -25.59
CA LEU A 20 -5.76 -2.91 -25.41
C LEU A 20 -5.25 -2.46 -24.03
N ASN A 21 -5.53 -1.21 -23.64
CA ASN A 21 -5.15 -0.68 -22.34
C ASN A 21 -5.78 -1.48 -21.19
N LEU A 22 -7.06 -1.86 -21.30
CA LEU A 22 -7.71 -2.72 -20.30
C LEU A 22 -7.02 -4.08 -20.19
N VAL A 23 -6.76 -4.75 -21.32
CA VAL A 23 -6.14 -6.08 -21.33
C VAL A 23 -4.74 -6.05 -20.73
N VAL A 24 -3.93 -5.08 -21.13
CA VAL A 24 -2.56 -4.91 -20.61
C VAL A 24 -2.58 -4.54 -19.13
N SER A 25 -3.38 -3.55 -18.73
CA SER A 25 -3.47 -3.12 -17.33
C SER A 25 -4.01 -4.23 -16.43
N TRP A 26 -4.99 -5.01 -16.90
CA TRP A 26 -5.53 -6.16 -16.18
C TRP A 26 -4.49 -7.27 -15.99
N HIS A 27 -3.71 -7.58 -17.03
CA HIS A 27 -2.62 -8.55 -16.92
C HIS A 27 -1.62 -8.17 -15.83
N PHE A 28 -1.20 -6.90 -15.79
CA PHE A 28 -0.29 -6.40 -14.76
C PHE A 28 -0.94 -6.37 -13.37
N ALA A 29 -2.21 -6.00 -13.26
CA ALA A 29 -2.95 -6.02 -12.00
C ALA A 29 -3.05 -7.43 -11.39
N LEU A 30 -3.19 -8.47 -12.22
CA LEU A 30 -3.18 -9.87 -11.75
C LEU A 30 -1.82 -10.33 -11.21
N LYS A 31 -0.73 -9.69 -11.64
CA LYS A 31 0.64 -10.03 -11.21
C LYS A 31 1.11 -9.21 -10.01
N MET A 32 0.58 -8.01 -9.84
CA MET A 32 1.00 -7.08 -8.79
C MET A 32 -0.18 -6.26 -8.29
N SER A 33 -0.52 -6.40 -7.00
CA SER A 33 -1.64 -5.71 -6.37
C SER A 33 -1.55 -4.18 -6.49
N ARG A 34 -0.34 -3.61 -6.39
CA ARG A 34 -0.10 -2.17 -6.52
C ARG A 34 -0.50 -1.60 -7.89
N LEU A 35 -0.53 -2.43 -8.93
CA LEU A 35 -0.86 -2.01 -10.30
C LEU A 35 -2.37 -2.05 -10.59
N ILE A 36 -3.20 -2.46 -9.63
CA ILE A 36 -4.66 -2.53 -9.81
C ILE A 36 -5.26 -1.16 -10.19
N ILE A 37 -4.68 -0.08 -9.67
CA ILE A 37 -5.09 1.30 -9.95
C ILE A 37 -5.13 1.63 -11.45
N PHE A 38 -4.25 1.02 -12.25
CA PHE A 38 -4.20 1.26 -13.70
C PHE A 38 -5.35 0.62 -14.46
N SER A 39 -5.97 -0.44 -13.90
CA SER A 39 -7.11 -1.09 -14.53
C SER A 39 -8.44 -0.35 -14.29
N SER A 40 -8.51 0.51 -13.27
CA SER A 40 -9.73 1.23 -12.88
C SER A 40 -10.28 2.15 -13.98
N VAL A 41 -9.43 3.02 -14.55
CA VAL A 41 -9.79 4.00 -15.58
C VAL A 41 -10.32 3.36 -16.86
N PRO A 42 -9.60 2.42 -17.52
CA PRO A 42 -10.13 1.79 -18.72
C PRO A 42 -11.38 0.96 -18.44
N CYS A 43 -11.53 0.37 -17.26
CA CYS A 43 -12.74 -0.34 -16.85
C CYS A 43 -13.95 0.61 -16.77
N ALA A 44 -13.80 1.76 -16.10
CA ALA A 44 -14.86 2.76 -16.00
C ALA A 44 -15.26 3.30 -17.38
N VAL A 45 -14.27 3.64 -18.23
CA VAL A 45 -14.51 4.16 -19.59
C VAL A 45 -15.25 3.15 -20.47
N LEU A 46 -14.79 1.89 -20.51
CA LEU A 46 -15.43 0.86 -21.34
C LEU A 46 -16.82 0.49 -20.84
N SER A 47 -17.04 0.48 -19.52
CA SER A 47 -18.35 0.26 -18.92
C SER A 47 -19.32 1.39 -19.27
N GLY A 48 -18.87 2.64 -19.18
CA GLY A 48 -19.65 3.82 -19.57
C GLY A 48 -20.01 3.83 -21.06
N ILE A 49 -19.05 3.55 -21.95
CA ILE A 49 -19.30 3.45 -23.40
C ILE A 49 -20.32 2.35 -23.71
N PHE A 50 -20.18 1.18 -23.07
CA PHE A 50 -21.10 0.07 -23.25
C PHE A 50 -22.52 0.43 -22.83
N LEU A 51 -22.68 1.01 -21.63
CA LEU A 51 -23.98 1.42 -21.11
C LEU A 51 -24.61 2.52 -21.98
N GLY A 52 -23.84 3.53 -22.38
CA GLY A 52 -24.31 4.60 -23.25
C GLY A 52 -24.84 4.07 -24.59
N LYS A 53 -24.10 3.18 -25.25
CA LYS A 53 -24.57 2.57 -26.51
C LYS A 53 -25.84 1.73 -26.36
N LEU A 54 -26.04 1.07 -25.22
CA LEU A 54 -27.28 0.34 -24.95
C LEU A 54 -28.47 1.30 -24.82
N ILE A 55 -28.27 2.42 -24.12
CA ILE A 55 -29.29 3.46 -23.94
C ILE A 55 -29.63 4.14 -25.26
N ASP A 56 -28.62 4.57 -26.03
CA ASP A 56 -28.83 5.21 -27.35
C ASP A 56 -29.65 4.29 -28.27
N LYS A 57 -29.27 3.01 -28.34
CA LYS A 57 -29.98 2.02 -29.17
C LYS A 57 -31.41 1.75 -28.67
N ALA A 58 -31.65 1.79 -27.35
CA ALA A 58 -32.99 1.69 -26.79
C ALA A 58 -33.83 2.93 -27.14
N TRP A 59 -33.24 4.12 -27.08
CA TRP A 59 -33.89 5.38 -27.44
C TRP A 59 -34.30 5.43 -28.91
N ASP A 60 -33.42 5.04 -29.83
CA ASP A 60 -33.71 4.97 -31.27
C ASP A 60 -34.86 3.99 -31.58
N ASN A 61 -34.89 2.85 -30.87
CA ASN A 61 -35.95 1.85 -31.02
C ASN A 61 -37.31 2.34 -30.50
N ILE A 62 -37.34 3.20 -29.46
CA ILE A 62 -38.56 3.78 -28.88
C ILE A 62 -39.09 4.93 -29.72
N THR A 63 -38.21 5.87 -30.10
CA THR A 63 -38.60 7.09 -30.84
C THR A 63 -38.91 6.83 -32.30
N TRP A 64 -38.62 5.61 -32.79
CA TRP A 64 -38.69 5.25 -34.20
C TRP A 64 -37.97 6.27 -35.08
N ALA A 65 -36.92 6.89 -34.55
CA ALA A 65 -36.10 7.83 -35.29
C ALA A 65 -35.52 7.08 -36.48
N ASP A 66 -35.96 7.45 -37.68
CA ASP A 66 -35.24 7.05 -38.88
C ASP A 66 -33.86 7.70 -38.79
N PRO A 67 -32.76 6.98 -39.08
CA PRO A 67 -31.44 7.57 -39.09
C PRO A 67 -31.49 8.81 -39.98
N LEU A 68 -30.97 9.94 -39.48
CA LEU A 68 -31.02 11.28 -40.12
C LEU A 68 -30.52 11.31 -41.58
N SER A 69 -29.97 10.21 -42.09
CA SER A 69 -29.57 10.00 -43.48
C SER A 69 -30.73 9.82 -44.48
N GLN A 70 -32.00 9.75 -44.06
CA GLN A 70 -33.14 9.59 -44.97
C GLN A 70 -33.88 10.88 -45.35
N PHE A 71 -33.51 12.04 -44.80
CA PHE A 71 -34.08 13.34 -45.16
C PHE A 71 -33.49 13.90 -46.47
N ALA A 72 -33.42 13.10 -47.53
CA ALA A 72 -33.34 13.61 -48.89
C ALA A 72 -34.77 13.98 -49.36
N PRO A 73 -35.01 15.18 -49.92
CA PRO A 73 -36.37 15.63 -50.21
C PRO A 73 -36.93 14.85 -51.39
N LYS A 74 -37.75 13.83 -51.13
CA LYS A 74 -38.61 13.25 -52.17
C LYS A 74 -39.87 14.12 -52.28
N ASN A 75 -39.88 14.98 -53.29
CA ASN A 75 -41.07 15.72 -53.73
C ASN A 75 -42.20 14.75 -54.10
N ARG A 76 -43.09 14.47 -53.15
CA ARG A 76 -44.47 14.01 -53.39
C ARG A 76 -45.29 14.21 -52.12
N LEU A 77 -46.25 15.12 -52.17
CA LEU A 77 -47.24 15.33 -51.11
C LEU A 77 -48.09 14.05 -50.94
N PRO A 78 -48.18 13.46 -49.74
CA PRO A 78 -49.02 12.29 -49.52
C PRO A 78 -50.48 12.73 -49.29
N LYS A 79 -51.41 12.04 -49.95
CA LYS A 79 -52.87 12.19 -49.70
C LYS A 79 -53.20 11.73 -48.28
N ILE A 80 -53.91 12.57 -47.54
CA ILE A 80 -54.36 12.32 -46.17
C ILE A 80 -55.26 11.07 -46.15
N LYS A 81 -54.77 9.98 -45.56
CA LYS A 81 -55.58 8.83 -45.18
C LYS A 81 -56.00 8.99 -43.72
N THR A 82 -57.30 8.84 -43.52
CA THR A 82 -58.04 9.03 -42.27
C THR A 82 -57.45 8.27 -41.08
N LEU A 83 -57.50 8.98 -39.96
CA LEU A 83 -57.19 8.63 -38.58
C LEU A 83 -57.57 7.18 -38.19
N ARG A 84 -56.59 6.26 -38.21
CA ARG A 84 -56.67 4.94 -37.56
C ARG A 84 -55.29 4.49 -37.07
N TRP A 85 -54.63 5.39 -36.34
CA TRP A 85 -53.22 5.27 -35.92
C TRP A 85 -53.01 4.44 -34.64
N TYR A 86 -54.09 4.03 -33.96
CA TYR A 86 -54.03 3.11 -32.84
C TYR A 86 -54.52 1.74 -33.32
N THR A 87 -53.65 0.71 -33.35
CA THR A 87 -53.95 -0.72 -33.01
C THR A 87 -52.99 -1.75 -33.63
N ARG A 88 -52.00 -1.41 -34.47
CA ARG A 88 -51.00 -2.41 -34.88
C ARG A 88 -49.59 -1.88 -34.86
N ILE A 89 -48.90 -2.12 -33.74
CA ILE A 89 -47.44 -2.11 -33.69
C ILE A 89 -46.97 -3.11 -34.77
N PRO A 90 -46.13 -2.71 -35.74
CA PRO A 90 -45.61 -3.62 -36.74
C PRO A 90 -44.87 -4.78 -36.05
N THR A 91 -45.21 -6.03 -36.35
CA THR A 91 -44.54 -7.22 -35.76
C THR A 91 -43.02 -7.20 -35.92
N ARG A 92 -42.52 -6.53 -36.97
CA ARG A 92 -41.09 -6.29 -37.23
C ARG A 92 -40.40 -5.40 -36.19
N LYS A 93 -41.13 -4.57 -35.46
CA LYS A 93 -40.60 -3.64 -34.43
C LYS A 93 -40.67 -4.21 -33.01
N PHE A 94 -41.42 -5.30 -32.82
CA PHE A 94 -41.53 -6.03 -31.55
C PHE A 94 -40.17 -6.37 -30.90
N PRO A 95 -39.15 -6.91 -31.60
CA PRO A 95 -37.86 -7.21 -30.98
C PRO A 95 -37.11 -5.97 -30.47
N GLY A 96 -37.25 -4.82 -31.14
CA GLY A 96 -36.63 -3.56 -30.71
C GLY A 96 -37.30 -2.99 -29.45
N ILE A 97 -38.63 -3.15 -29.34
CA ILE A 97 -39.38 -2.76 -28.14
C ILE A 97 -38.99 -3.65 -26.96
N VAL A 98 -38.94 -4.97 -27.16
CA VAL A 98 -38.50 -5.93 -26.12
C VAL A 98 -37.08 -5.61 -25.66
N PHE A 99 -36.15 -5.34 -26.58
CA PHE A 99 -34.79 -4.91 -26.24
C PHE A 99 -34.78 -3.63 -25.38
N SER A 100 -35.58 -2.64 -25.74
CA SER A 100 -35.63 -1.36 -25.03
C SER A 100 -36.24 -1.48 -23.64
N LEU A 101 -37.25 -2.35 -23.47
CA LEU A 101 -37.80 -2.71 -22.17
C LEU A 101 -36.78 -3.42 -21.28
N ILE A 102 -35.98 -4.33 -21.85
CA ILE A 102 -34.89 -5.00 -21.13
C ILE A 102 -33.82 -3.99 -20.71
N VAL A 103 -33.39 -3.10 -21.60
CA VAL A 103 -32.40 -2.05 -21.27
C VAL A 103 -32.94 -1.14 -20.17
N MET A 104 -34.18 -0.67 -20.28
CA MET A 104 -34.83 0.16 -19.26
C MET A 104 -34.93 -0.57 -17.91
N TYR A 105 -35.32 -1.85 -17.91
CA TYR A 105 -35.32 -2.68 -16.71
C TYR A 105 -33.92 -2.79 -16.09
N THR A 106 -32.88 -3.03 -16.91
CA THR A 106 -31.51 -3.10 -16.40
C THR A 106 -31.00 -1.78 -15.83
N VAL A 107 -31.33 -0.63 -16.45
CA VAL A 107 -30.96 0.69 -15.94
C VAL A 107 -31.69 1.02 -14.64
N CYS A 108 -33.00 0.74 -14.57
CA CYS A 108 -33.78 0.88 -13.34
C CYS A 108 -33.26 -0.04 -12.22
N SER A 109 -32.90 -1.29 -12.56
CA SER A 109 -32.27 -2.22 -11.63
C SER A 109 -30.90 -1.72 -11.17
N MET A 110 -30.07 -1.15 -12.05
CA MET A 110 -28.81 -0.52 -11.63
C MET A 110 -29.06 0.65 -10.67
N ALA A 111 -30.12 1.44 -10.85
CA ALA A 111 -30.49 2.50 -9.93
C ALA A 111 -30.88 1.96 -8.55
N THR A 112 -31.56 0.81 -8.47
CA THR A 112 -31.85 0.17 -7.17
C THR A 112 -30.63 -0.48 -6.53
N HIS A 113 -29.60 -0.84 -7.30
CA HIS A 113 -28.32 -1.34 -6.79
C HIS A 113 -27.30 -0.21 -6.54
N ALA A 114 -27.66 1.04 -6.78
CA ALA A 114 -26.81 2.19 -6.51
C ALA A 114 -26.53 2.32 -5.01
N ASP A 115 -27.51 2.02 -4.16
CA ASP A 115 -27.36 2.03 -2.71
C ASP A 115 -26.32 1.00 -2.25
N LEU A 116 -26.37 -0.23 -2.78
CA LEU A 116 -25.35 -1.26 -2.51
C LEU A 116 -23.94 -0.84 -2.96
N PHE A 117 -23.84 -0.17 -4.10
CA PHE A 117 -22.55 0.36 -4.57
C PHE A 117 -22.04 1.49 -3.66
N PHE A 118 -22.93 2.36 -3.20
CA PHE A 118 -22.62 3.41 -2.26
C PHE A 118 -22.13 2.83 -0.92
N ASP A 119 -22.85 1.86 -0.37
CA ASP A 119 -22.47 1.18 0.88
C ASP A 119 -21.08 0.52 0.75
N HIS A 120 -20.83 -0.17 -0.37
CA HIS A 120 -19.51 -0.76 -0.64
C HIS A 120 -18.39 0.28 -0.75
N CYS A 121 -18.65 1.41 -1.41
CA CYS A 121 -17.69 2.52 -1.50
C CYS A 121 -17.44 3.14 -0.13
N TRP A 122 -18.48 3.25 0.71
CA TRP A 122 -18.40 3.77 2.06
C TRP A 122 -17.54 2.87 2.95
N GLU A 123 -17.80 1.56 2.95
CA GLU A 123 -16.99 0.58 3.67
C GLU A 123 -15.51 0.62 3.23
N SER A 124 -15.28 0.69 1.91
CA SER A 124 -13.93 0.81 1.35
C SER A 124 -13.25 2.11 1.79
N ALA A 125 -13.98 3.24 1.79
CA ALA A 125 -13.46 4.52 2.25
C ALA A 125 -13.08 4.47 3.73
N VAL A 126 -13.93 3.88 4.58
CA VAL A 126 -13.63 3.68 6.00
C VAL A 126 -12.40 2.80 6.20
N ALA A 127 -12.28 1.70 5.44
CA ALA A 127 -11.13 0.80 5.52
C ALA A 127 -9.82 1.47 5.09
N HIS A 128 -9.84 2.31 4.06
CA HIS A 128 -8.66 3.04 3.59
C HIS A 128 -8.33 4.30 4.40
N SER A 129 -9.27 4.84 5.17
CA SER A 129 -9.10 6.06 5.97
C SER A 129 -8.48 5.79 7.35
N GLN A 130 -7.49 4.89 7.42
CA GLN A 130 -6.79 4.55 8.65
C GLN A 130 -5.33 5.06 8.61
N PRO A 131 -5.01 6.15 9.33
CA PRO A 131 -3.63 6.63 9.45
C PRO A 131 -2.74 5.61 10.17
N GLN A 132 -1.48 5.47 9.74
CA GLN A 132 -0.56 4.46 10.30
C GLN A 132 0.29 4.96 11.47
N ILE A 133 0.47 6.28 11.62
CA ILE A 133 1.32 6.87 12.67
C ILE A 133 0.53 7.10 13.97
N VAL A 134 -0.72 7.56 13.82
CA VAL A 134 -1.66 7.76 14.91
C VAL A 134 -2.91 7.00 14.52
N PHE A 135 -3.34 6.04 15.33
CA PHE A 135 -4.50 5.21 15.00
C PHE A 135 -5.35 4.92 16.23
N HIS A 136 -6.59 4.54 15.98
CA HIS A 136 -7.49 4.07 17.02
C HIS A 136 -7.32 2.56 17.20
N HIS A 137 -7.13 2.13 18.45
CA HIS A 137 -7.11 0.73 18.83
C HIS A 137 -8.25 0.46 19.82
N PHE A 138 -8.96 -0.66 19.64
CA PHE A 138 -10.02 -1.07 20.54
C PHE A 138 -9.46 -2.00 21.62
N ASP A 139 -9.31 -1.49 22.84
CA ASP A 139 -8.77 -2.22 24.00
C ASP A 139 -9.83 -3.12 24.68
N GLY A 140 -10.80 -3.64 23.91
CA GLY A 140 -11.92 -4.42 24.42
C GLY A 140 -13.03 -3.63 25.15
N ARG A 141 -12.73 -2.44 25.69
CA ARG A 141 -13.69 -1.60 26.42
C ARG A 141 -13.97 -0.24 25.76
N LYS A 142 -12.95 0.37 25.19
CA LYS A 142 -13.04 1.69 24.55
C LYS A 142 -12.04 1.80 23.40
N TYR A 143 -12.35 2.68 22.46
CA TYR A 143 -11.37 3.11 21.47
C TYR A 143 -10.35 4.03 22.15
N VAL A 144 -9.09 3.63 22.12
CA VAL A 144 -7.95 4.40 22.60
C VAL A 144 -7.20 4.93 21.39
N LEU A 145 -6.86 6.22 21.41
CA LEU A 145 -5.95 6.79 20.45
C LEU A 145 -4.52 6.35 20.81
N VAL A 146 -3.87 5.69 19.88
CA VAL A 146 -2.47 5.26 19.98
C VAL A 146 -1.64 6.27 19.19
N ASP A 147 -0.86 7.08 19.89
CA ASP A 147 -0.02 8.15 19.34
C ASP A 147 1.48 7.96 19.63
N ASP A 148 1.87 6.78 20.12
CA ASP A 148 3.23 6.43 20.53
C ASP A 148 4.29 6.76 19.48
N TYR A 149 4.04 6.48 18.19
CA TYR A 149 5.00 6.73 17.13
C TYR A 149 5.28 8.23 16.98
N ARG A 150 4.22 9.05 16.91
CA ARG A 150 4.33 10.51 16.84
C ARG A 150 5.07 11.06 18.05
N ASP A 151 4.69 10.63 19.25
CA ASP A 151 5.30 11.08 20.51
C ASP A 151 6.80 10.74 20.56
N SER A 152 7.18 9.54 20.12
CA SER A 152 8.58 9.11 20.05
C SER A 152 9.42 9.97 19.10
N TYR A 153 8.89 10.30 17.93
CA TYR A 153 9.57 11.20 16.99
C TYR A 153 9.65 12.63 17.53
N GLU A 154 8.60 13.10 18.21
CA GLU A 154 8.60 14.41 18.88
C GLU A 154 9.62 14.47 20.03
N TRP A 155 9.77 13.37 20.79
CA TRP A 155 10.79 13.24 21.81
C TRP A 155 12.20 13.33 21.22
N LEU A 156 12.49 12.62 20.13
CA LEU A 156 13.77 12.72 19.41
C LEU A 156 14.06 14.17 19.02
N ARG A 157 13.07 14.86 18.47
CA ARG A 157 13.21 16.25 18.01
C ARG A 157 13.55 17.23 19.14
N LYS A 158 12.99 17.02 20.33
CA LYS A 158 13.15 17.94 21.47
C LYS A 158 14.35 17.62 22.35
N ASN A 159 14.72 16.34 22.48
CA ASN A 159 15.67 15.87 23.50
C ASN A 159 17.03 15.42 22.95
N THR A 160 17.23 15.45 21.63
CA THR A 160 18.52 15.10 21.02
C THR A 160 19.15 16.30 20.32
N PRO A 161 20.49 16.35 20.13
CA PRO A 161 21.14 17.37 19.30
C PRO A 161 20.60 17.40 17.87
N ASN A 162 20.60 18.56 17.22
CA ASN A 162 20.12 18.71 15.83
C ASN A 162 20.93 17.89 14.81
N ASP A 163 22.21 17.63 15.11
CA ASP A 163 23.12 16.84 14.30
C ASP A 163 23.12 15.34 14.65
N ALA A 164 22.20 14.90 15.53
CA ALA A 164 22.12 13.51 15.95
C ALA A 164 21.72 12.60 14.80
N ARG A 165 22.48 11.51 14.64
CA ARG A 165 22.24 10.47 13.64
C ARG A 165 21.49 9.30 14.28
N VAL A 166 20.41 8.88 13.66
CA VAL A 166 19.54 7.81 14.18
C VAL A 166 19.63 6.59 13.26
N CYS A 167 20.08 5.46 13.84
CA CYS A 167 20.01 4.16 13.21
C CYS A 167 18.61 3.56 13.42
N SER A 168 17.94 3.23 12.33
CA SER A 168 16.66 2.52 12.33
C SER A 168 16.57 1.66 11.09
N TRP A 169 15.57 0.78 11.03
CA TRP A 169 15.23 0.14 9.78
C TRP A 169 14.77 1.17 8.72
N TRP A 170 14.98 0.85 7.44
CA TRP A 170 14.80 1.80 6.33
C TRP A 170 13.34 2.25 6.15
N ASP A 171 12.37 1.43 6.57
CA ASP A 171 10.93 1.73 6.56
C ASP A 171 10.63 3.09 7.20
N TYR A 172 11.39 3.48 8.23
CA TYR A 172 11.09 4.64 9.08
C TYR A 172 11.94 5.87 8.73
N GLY A 173 12.82 5.81 7.74
CA GLY A 173 13.76 6.90 7.44
C GLY A 173 13.07 8.22 7.11
N TYR A 174 12.00 8.17 6.32
CA TYR A 174 11.19 9.36 6.03
C TYR A 174 10.49 9.92 7.27
N HIS A 175 10.06 9.07 8.21
CA HIS A 175 9.45 9.54 9.46
C HIS A 175 10.48 10.29 10.32
N LEU A 176 11.70 9.77 10.43
CA LEU A 176 12.79 10.42 11.16
C LEU A 176 13.15 11.79 10.57
N ASN A 177 13.28 11.86 9.25
CA ASN A 177 13.60 13.11 8.58
C ASN A 177 12.46 14.13 8.70
N CYS A 178 11.20 13.73 8.45
CA CYS A 178 10.06 14.66 8.40
C CYS A 178 9.51 15.04 9.78
N LEU A 179 9.39 14.08 10.71
CA LEU A 179 8.74 14.29 12.00
C LEU A 179 9.76 14.61 13.10
N ALA A 180 10.79 13.78 13.23
CA ALA A 180 11.83 13.98 14.23
C ALA A 180 12.84 15.07 13.85
N ASN A 181 12.91 15.44 12.57
CA ASN A 181 13.91 16.38 12.03
C ASN A 181 15.33 15.98 12.44
N ARG A 182 15.67 14.69 12.24
CA ARG A 182 16.98 14.10 12.53
C ARG A 182 17.49 13.29 11.36
N THR A 183 18.80 13.22 11.23
CA THR A 183 19.46 12.46 10.17
C THR A 183 19.20 10.97 10.35
N SER A 184 18.52 10.35 9.39
CA SER A 184 18.41 8.90 9.29
C SER A 184 19.55 8.31 8.44
N LEU A 185 19.98 7.08 8.76
CA LEU A 185 21.01 6.38 7.99
C LEU A 185 20.47 5.82 6.64
N ALA A 186 19.22 5.40 6.59
CA ALA A 186 18.59 4.87 5.38
C ALA A 186 17.12 5.27 5.28
N ASP A 187 16.59 5.29 4.06
CA ASP A 187 15.21 5.65 3.77
C ASP A 187 14.51 4.63 2.86
N GLY A 188 13.22 4.87 2.62
CA GLY A 188 12.37 4.05 1.77
C GLY A 188 12.68 4.11 0.28
N ASN A 189 13.69 4.87 -0.18
CA ASN A 189 14.12 4.85 -1.58
C ASN A 189 14.97 3.61 -1.89
N THR A 190 15.71 3.10 -0.91
CA THR A 190 16.45 1.83 -0.97
C THR A 190 17.46 1.67 -2.12
N TRP A 191 18.08 2.77 -2.57
CA TRP A 191 18.96 2.79 -3.75
C TRP A 191 20.35 2.16 -3.55
N ASN A 192 20.85 2.10 -2.31
CA ASN A 192 22.13 1.50 -1.94
C ASN A 192 21.90 0.28 -1.04
N HIS A 193 22.03 -0.91 -1.62
CA HIS A 193 21.72 -2.17 -0.93
C HIS A 193 22.78 -2.55 0.10
N GLU A 194 24.05 -2.24 -0.16
CA GLU A 194 25.16 -2.51 0.76
C GLU A 194 25.00 -1.71 2.05
N HIS A 195 24.52 -0.46 1.97
CA HIS A 195 24.26 0.35 3.15
C HIS A 195 23.10 -0.20 3.98
N ILE A 196 22.02 -0.67 3.33
CA ILE A 196 20.90 -1.32 4.01
C ILE A 196 21.34 -2.64 4.66
N ALA A 197 22.18 -3.41 3.96
CA ALA A 197 22.76 -4.63 4.51
C ALA A 197 23.61 -4.32 5.75
N LEU A 198 24.39 -3.23 5.75
CA LEU A 198 25.19 -2.82 6.92
C LEU A 198 24.30 -2.48 8.12
N ILE A 199 23.17 -1.79 7.90
CA ILE A 199 22.19 -1.54 8.96
C ILE A 199 21.58 -2.86 9.44
N GLY A 200 21.25 -3.78 8.53
CA GLY A 200 20.77 -5.11 8.89
C GLY A 200 21.77 -5.88 9.74
N LYS A 201 23.05 -5.82 9.39
CA LYS A 201 24.15 -6.38 10.18
C LYS A 201 24.21 -5.79 11.58
N CYS A 202 24.13 -4.47 11.69
CA CYS A 202 24.08 -3.77 12.97
C CYS A 202 22.90 -4.19 13.86
N LEU A 203 21.79 -4.65 13.29
CA LEU A 203 20.61 -5.08 14.06
C LEU A 203 20.63 -6.58 14.38
N CYS A 204 21.13 -7.41 13.46
CA CYS A 204 21.04 -8.86 13.55
C CYS A 204 22.30 -9.54 14.12
N SER A 205 23.47 -8.91 14.07
CA SER A 205 24.71 -9.45 14.66
C SER A 205 24.69 -9.40 16.20
N PRO A 206 25.60 -10.13 16.87
CA PRO A 206 25.80 -10.01 18.31
C PRO A 206 26.07 -8.58 18.77
N VAL A 207 25.71 -8.28 20.02
CA VAL A 207 25.80 -6.92 20.61
C VAL A 207 27.18 -6.29 20.45
N ASP A 208 28.23 -7.08 20.69
CA ASP A 208 29.62 -6.60 20.66
C ASP A 208 30.05 -6.16 19.25
N GLU A 209 29.74 -6.98 18.25
CA GLU A 209 30.05 -6.68 16.85
C GLU A 209 29.20 -5.52 16.34
N SER A 210 27.91 -5.54 16.66
CA SER A 210 26.96 -4.50 16.25
C SER A 210 27.33 -3.14 16.82
N HIS A 211 27.69 -3.08 18.10
CA HIS A 211 28.15 -1.85 18.74
C HIS A 211 29.44 -1.31 18.11
N ALA A 212 30.38 -2.21 17.78
CA ALA A 212 31.63 -1.83 17.13
C ALA A 212 31.41 -1.08 15.82
N ILE A 213 30.34 -1.39 15.09
CA ILE A 213 29.94 -0.70 13.84
C ILE A 213 29.07 0.53 14.15
N ILE A 214 27.99 0.37 14.92
CA ILE A 214 27.00 1.42 15.19
C ILE A 214 27.65 2.67 15.79
N ARG A 215 28.64 2.52 16.68
CA ARG A 215 29.33 3.65 17.33
C ARG A 215 30.01 4.62 16.34
N HIS A 216 30.26 4.18 15.10
CA HIS A 216 30.81 5.03 14.05
C HIS A 216 29.70 5.72 13.23
N LEU A 217 28.55 5.08 13.11
CA LEU A 217 27.46 5.47 12.21
C LEU A 217 26.40 6.36 12.89
N ALA A 218 26.01 6.06 14.13
CA ALA A 218 24.85 6.68 14.78
C ALA A 218 25.07 7.01 16.26
N ASP A 219 24.30 8.00 16.72
CA ASP A 219 24.25 8.43 18.13
C ASP A 219 23.08 7.77 18.87
N TYR A 220 22.02 7.41 18.15
CA TYR A 220 20.82 6.76 18.69
C TYR A 220 20.38 5.58 17.81
N VAL A 221 19.72 4.61 18.42
CA VAL A 221 19.02 3.50 17.75
C VAL A 221 17.53 3.60 18.08
N LEU A 222 16.67 3.62 17.06
CA LEU A 222 15.22 3.59 17.22
C LEU A 222 14.68 2.24 16.75
N LEU A 223 13.89 1.60 17.61
CA LEU A 223 13.25 0.32 17.34
C LEU A 223 11.74 0.42 17.55
N TRP A 224 10.98 -0.23 16.67
CA TRP A 224 9.57 -0.53 16.91
C TRP A 224 9.48 -1.86 17.67
N THR A 225 8.82 -1.87 18.83
CA THR A 225 8.85 -2.97 19.83
C THR A 225 7.46 -3.51 20.23
N GLY A 226 6.44 -3.28 19.40
CA GLY A 226 5.04 -3.53 19.74
C GLY A 226 4.51 -4.98 19.66
N GLY A 227 5.35 -6.00 19.49
CA GLY A 227 4.97 -7.43 19.55
C GLY A 227 4.14 -7.97 18.38
N GLY A 228 3.74 -7.12 17.42
CA GLY A 228 3.01 -7.49 16.21
C GLY A 228 3.86 -7.31 14.95
N ALA A 229 3.65 -6.20 14.24
CA ALA A 229 4.44 -5.80 13.07
C ALA A 229 5.74 -5.04 13.47
N ASP A 230 6.35 -5.47 14.57
CA ASP A 230 7.53 -4.83 15.13
C ASP A 230 8.82 -5.24 14.38
N ASP A 231 9.95 -4.65 14.76
CA ASP A 231 11.20 -4.91 14.03
C ASP A 231 11.69 -6.35 14.22
N LEU A 232 11.35 -6.98 15.34
CA LEU A 232 11.71 -8.37 15.62
C LEU A 232 10.93 -9.36 14.76
N ALA A 233 9.65 -9.10 14.47
CA ALA A 233 8.88 -9.88 13.51
C ALA A 233 9.44 -9.77 12.08
N LYS A 234 10.03 -8.62 11.73
CA LYS A 234 10.70 -8.39 10.44
C LYS A 234 12.13 -8.94 10.40
N SER A 235 12.71 -9.26 11.55
CA SER A 235 14.13 -9.58 11.68
C SER A 235 14.63 -10.76 10.84
N PRO A 236 13.85 -11.84 10.55
CA PRO A 236 14.29 -12.87 9.59
C PRO A 236 14.54 -12.31 8.19
N TRP A 237 13.76 -11.32 7.77
CA TRP A 237 13.94 -10.66 6.49
C TRP A 237 15.12 -9.69 6.50
N ILE A 238 15.33 -8.97 7.61
CA ILE A 238 16.49 -8.09 7.83
C ILE A 238 17.79 -8.91 7.75
N ALA A 239 17.84 -10.03 8.48
CA ALA A 239 18.99 -10.93 8.51
C ALA A 239 19.29 -11.47 7.10
N ARG A 240 18.26 -11.86 6.33
CA ARG A 240 18.42 -12.31 4.93
C ARG A 240 19.01 -11.27 4.00
N ILE A 241 18.64 -10.00 4.12
CA ILE A 241 19.22 -8.94 3.29
C ILE A 241 20.69 -8.77 3.63
N SER A 242 20.99 -8.70 4.93
CA SER A 242 22.37 -8.54 5.38
C SER A 242 23.23 -9.72 4.98
N ASN A 243 22.71 -10.94 5.09
CA ASN A 243 23.42 -12.18 4.79
C ASN A 243 23.80 -12.35 3.31
N LYS A 244 23.18 -11.57 2.41
CA LYS A 244 23.57 -11.53 0.99
C LYS A 244 24.87 -10.77 0.74
N VAL A 245 25.26 -9.89 1.67
CA VAL A 245 26.47 -9.05 1.56
C VAL A 245 27.53 -9.49 2.57
N PHE A 246 27.11 -9.85 3.79
CA PHE A 246 27.97 -10.30 4.88
C PHE A 246 27.60 -11.72 5.30
N ASP A 247 28.50 -12.69 5.16
CA ASP A 247 28.26 -14.12 5.37
C ASP A 247 28.44 -14.59 6.84
N ASP A 248 28.57 -13.65 7.76
CA ASP A 248 28.88 -13.90 9.18
C ASP A 248 27.65 -14.06 10.09
N ILE A 249 26.50 -13.50 9.70
CA ILE A 249 25.26 -13.59 10.49
C ILE A 249 24.73 -15.03 10.51
N CYS A 250 24.71 -15.68 9.35
CA CYS A 250 24.23 -17.04 9.16
C CYS A 250 25.30 -17.86 8.41
N PRO A 251 26.35 -18.35 9.12
CA PRO A 251 27.44 -19.09 8.50
C PRO A 251 26.93 -20.35 7.79
N ASN A 252 27.34 -20.55 6.53
CA ASN A 252 26.92 -21.68 5.69
C ASN A 252 25.42 -21.75 5.36
N ASP A 253 24.63 -20.72 5.66
CA ASP A 253 23.22 -20.62 5.28
C ASP A 253 22.94 -19.32 4.52
N PRO A 254 23.05 -19.32 3.18
CA PRO A 254 22.81 -18.14 2.35
C PRO A 254 21.40 -17.55 2.50
N LEU A 255 20.41 -18.37 2.86
CA LEU A 255 19.02 -17.96 3.02
C LEU A 255 18.68 -17.53 4.45
N CYS A 256 19.64 -17.64 5.38
CA CYS A 256 19.50 -17.32 6.80
C CYS A 256 18.15 -17.81 7.35
N SER A 257 17.86 -19.08 7.06
CA SER A 257 16.64 -19.79 7.39
C SER A 257 16.54 -20.13 8.88
N GLU A 258 17.68 -20.26 9.54
CA GLU A 258 17.77 -20.51 10.98
C GLU A 258 17.45 -19.28 11.82
N PHE A 259 17.62 -18.06 11.29
CA PHE A 259 17.29 -16.80 11.97
C PHE A 259 15.76 -16.59 12.00
N ARG A 260 15.10 -17.23 12.95
CA ARG A 260 13.64 -17.19 13.12
C ARG A 260 13.22 -17.48 14.56
N PHE A 261 11.93 -17.29 14.82
CA PHE A 261 11.24 -17.95 15.91
C PHE A 261 10.95 -19.41 15.56
N LEU A 262 11.13 -20.29 16.54
CA LEU A 262 10.81 -21.69 16.46
C LEU A 262 9.29 -21.90 16.65
N PRO A 263 8.75 -23.08 16.26
CA PRO A 263 7.30 -23.35 16.37
C PRO A 263 6.75 -23.28 17.79
N ASP A 264 7.59 -23.42 18.81
CA ASP A 264 7.27 -23.28 20.23
C ASP A 264 7.24 -21.79 20.69
N GLY A 265 7.55 -20.85 19.80
CA GLY A 265 7.63 -19.42 20.08
C GLY A 265 8.98 -18.96 20.64
N SER A 266 9.93 -19.88 20.86
CA SER A 266 11.27 -19.51 21.34
C SER A 266 12.13 -18.95 20.19
N PRO A 267 13.05 -18.01 20.46
CA PRO A 267 13.99 -17.54 19.44
C PRO A 267 15.02 -18.64 19.12
N SER A 268 15.47 -18.69 17.86
CA SER A 268 16.68 -19.43 17.50
C SER A 268 17.91 -18.88 18.23
N SER A 269 18.96 -19.69 18.37
CA SER A 269 20.21 -19.29 19.04
C SER A 269 20.91 -18.09 18.38
N LEU A 270 20.75 -17.92 17.06
CA LEU A 270 21.24 -16.75 16.32
C LEU A 270 20.40 -15.49 16.64
N MET A 271 19.07 -15.63 16.64
CA MET A 271 18.17 -14.53 16.95
C MET A 271 18.32 -14.08 18.41
N GLU A 272 18.45 -15.01 19.36
CA GLU A 272 18.62 -14.71 20.78
C GLU A 272 19.88 -13.87 21.04
N LYS A 273 20.98 -14.16 20.32
CA LYS A 273 22.24 -13.41 20.41
C LYS A 273 22.19 -12.06 19.71
N SER A 274 21.19 -11.82 18.86
CA SER A 274 21.12 -10.59 18.06
C SER A 274 20.92 -9.35 18.92
N THR A 275 21.49 -8.24 18.44
CA THR A 275 21.34 -6.92 19.08
C THR A 275 19.89 -6.49 19.16
N LEU A 276 19.11 -6.74 18.11
CA LEU A 276 17.70 -6.41 18.05
C LEU A 276 16.90 -7.11 19.16
N PHE A 277 17.07 -8.44 19.30
CA PHE A 277 16.41 -9.20 20.36
C PHE A 277 16.82 -8.74 21.75
N SER A 278 18.13 -8.49 21.95
CA SER A 278 18.68 -8.01 23.21
C SER A 278 18.12 -6.63 23.60
N LEU A 279 18.05 -5.69 22.66
CA LEU A 279 17.51 -4.34 22.89
C LEU A 279 16.01 -4.38 23.17
N GLN A 280 15.24 -5.19 22.43
CA GLN A 280 13.79 -5.29 22.66
C GLN A 280 13.47 -5.85 24.05
N ASN A 281 14.21 -6.86 24.51
CA ASN A 281 14.04 -7.46 25.84
C ASN A 281 14.70 -6.65 26.97
N TYR A 282 15.25 -5.47 26.68
CA TYR A 282 15.90 -4.62 27.67
C TYR A 282 14.93 -4.23 28.80
N GLY A 283 15.18 -4.76 29.99
CA GLY A 283 14.42 -4.49 31.21
C GLY A 283 13.43 -5.58 31.61
N ASP A 284 13.04 -6.47 30.69
CA ASP A 284 12.18 -7.63 30.99
C ASP A 284 13.01 -8.89 31.33
N SER A 285 14.23 -9.01 30.79
CA SER A 285 15.18 -10.09 31.14
C SER A 285 16.18 -9.68 32.24
N SER A 286 16.55 -10.62 33.11
CA SER A 286 17.53 -10.42 34.19
C SER A 286 18.98 -10.29 33.69
N ASP A 287 19.26 -10.73 32.45
CA ASP A 287 20.59 -10.70 31.85
C ASP A 287 20.73 -9.60 30.79
N THR A 288 20.84 -8.35 31.25
CA THR A 288 21.19 -7.19 30.40
C THR A 288 22.69 -6.89 30.41
N SER A 289 23.52 -7.82 30.89
CA SER A 289 24.95 -7.63 31.08
C SER A 289 25.67 -7.21 29.80
N GLN A 290 25.27 -7.78 28.66
CA GLN A 290 25.87 -7.53 27.35
C GLN A 290 25.63 -6.10 26.83
N LEU A 291 24.55 -5.44 27.26
CA LEU A 291 24.19 -4.09 26.80
C LEU A 291 24.84 -2.99 27.63
N ARG A 292 25.33 -3.31 28.84
CA ARG A 292 25.96 -2.35 29.75
C ARG A 292 27.20 -1.73 29.11
N GLY A 293 27.27 -0.40 29.14
CA GLY A 293 28.38 0.37 28.56
C GLY A 293 28.36 0.48 27.03
N ARG A 294 27.35 -0.09 26.36
CA ARG A 294 27.17 -0.03 24.89
C ARG A 294 25.91 0.71 24.48
N PHE A 295 24.78 0.36 25.10
CA PHE A 295 23.49 0.97 24.82
C PHE A 295 22.78 1.35 26.11
N GLU A 296 22.13 2.51 26.10
CA GLU A 296 21.32 3.00 27.22
C GLU A 296 19.91 3.32 26.72
N LYS A 297 18.88 2.71 27.30
CA LYS A 297 17.49 3.04 26.96
C LYS A 297 17.16 4.43 27.49
N VAL A 298 16.91 5.39 26.60
CA VAL A 298 16.65 6.79 26.95
C VAL A 298 15.17 7.16 26.85
N PHE A 299 14.40 6.40 26.07
CA PHE A 299 12.96 6.61 25.92
C PHE A 299 12.26 5.29 25.63
N SER A 300 11.08 5.13 26.21
CA SER A 300 10.12 4.08 25.91
C SER A 300 8.75 4.73 25.81
N SER A 301 8.03 4.42 24.75
CA SER A 301 6.67 4.93 24.56
C SER A 301 5.71 4.33 25.60
N LYS A 302 4.56 4.98 25.80
CA LYS A 302 3.56 4.61 26.81
C LYS A 302 3.08 3.15 26.68
N ASN A 303 2.83 2.71 25.45
CA ASN A 303 2.36 1.38 25.13
C ASN A 303 3.51 0.43 24.70
N ARG A 304 4.78 0.83 24.95
CA ARG A 304 6.00 0.09 24.56
C ARG A 304 6.06 -0.25 23.06
N LEU A 305 5.45 0.57 22.20
CA LEU A 305 5.47 0.39 20.75
C LEU A 305 6.76 0.88 20.12
N VAL A 306 7.45 1.83 20.76
CA VAL A 306 8.73 2.36 20.30
C VAL A 306 9.69 2.48 21.48
N SER A 307 10.93 2.05 21.26
CA SER A 307 12.04 2.20 22.19
C SER A 307 13.19 2.93 21.51
N ILE A 308 13.80 3.88 22.22
CA ILE A 308 14.97 4.62 21.74
C ILE A 308 16.13 4.37 22.69
N PHE A 309 17.26 4.00 22.10
CA PHE A 309 18.50 3.74 22.79
C PHE A 309 19.55 4.74 22.37
N LYS A 310 20.30 5.26 23.34
CA LYS A 310 21.51 6.04 23.10
C LYS A 310 22.69 5.09 22.96
N VAL A 311 23.51 5.33 21.94
CA VAL A 311 24.75 4.59 21.72
C VAL A 311 25.83 5.20 22.61
N LEU A 312 26.49 4.37 23.41
CA LEU A 312 27.60 4.79 24.27
C LEU A 312 28.92 4.65 23.52
N ASN A 313 29.92 5.47 23.88
CA ASN A 313 31.25 5.46 23.27
C ASN A 313 31.25 5.71 21.74
N VAL A 314 30.41 6.62 21.28
CA VAL A 314 30.37 7.07 19.88
C VAL A 314 31.71 7.68 19.47
N SER A 315 32.21 7.30 18.30
CA SER A 315 33.48 7.78 17.76
C SER A 315 33.39 9.26 17.40
N THR A 316 34.07 10.12 18.17
CA THR A 316 34.15 11.57 17.91
C THR A 316 34.78 11.85 16.55
N GLY A 317 35.86 11.14 16.20
CA GLY A 317 36.53 11.30 14.91
C GLY A 317 35.61 10.98 13.71
N SER A 318 34.71 9.99 13.85
CA SER A 318 33.73 9.66 12.81
C SER A 318 32.66 10.73 12.68
N LYS A 319 32.24 11.32 13.81
CA LYS A 319 31.27 12.42 13.82
C LYS A 319 31.85 13.69 13.21
N GLU A 320 33.10 14.03 13.54
CA GLU A 320 33.79 15.19 12.98
C GLU A 320 34.05 15.05 11.48
N TRP A 321 34.40 13.85 11.00
CA TRP A 321 34.63 13.61 9.57
C TRP A 321 33.40 13.94 8.72
N GLY A 322 32.21 13.59 9.19
CA GLY A 322 30.95 13.89 8.50
C GLY A 322 30.51 15.36 8.57
N GLN A 323 31.13 16.18 9.42
CA GLN A 323 30.89 17.63 9.47
C GLN A 323 31.87 18.43 8.61
N ARG A 324 33.05 17.86 8.33
CA ARG A 324 34.13 18.53 7.56
C ARG A 324 34.02 18.34 6.05
N ASN A 325 33.33 17.29 5.60
CA ASN A 325 33.13 16.93 4.19
C ASN A 325 31.65 16.98 3.84
#